data_AF-A0A7J6Q6V2-F1
#
_entry.id   AF-A0A7J6Q6V2-F1
#
_cell.length_a   1.000
_cell.length_b   1.000
_cell.length_c   1.000
_cell.angle_alpha   90.00
_cell.angle_beta   90.00
_cell.angle_gamma   90.00
#
_symmetry.space_group_name_H-M   'P 1'
#
loop_
_entity.id
_entity.type
_entity.pdbx_description
1 polymer ?
#
loop_
_entity_poly.entity_id
_entity_poly.type
_entity_poly.pdbx_seq_one_letter_code
_entity_poly.pdbx_strand_id
1 'polypeptide(L)'
;DEFGDAEEYQDGYITVHIKDLAVLGATYSARMPFDQMKLFLTKINDYEAVVEGKPWIPVTDEALLARHRNAGLRLAQDILANSCTESDFLLQIRSVYPELGYFKGRIDLTPDASASVPLAAAEVESLRTQGAMLSVFWVCSNQYDQFVRGQNPKERLTERSWQAIRHWVTKVVKVESVRDAELLDALLCFTAIHDLGKMNDFRADVVPHEIHDHDAALGYIMDHCPEVLPSYKSLSDHYKDLIRTSLRVNFNFGQFLQGENLPANLVGIKQLFKDKTNDAMPFFLFHIFADMAGILGARSLEGSLFMSETMYNNFARGIEAIQELQTSCPRDVYDRFLLKRAAESFPSMTNRADRAFARVVCLCRIFNPADTRLLQSAFYELPETKRDELVDYLNRDGIDEKP
;
A
#
# COMPACT_ATOMS: atom_id res chain seq x y z
N ASP A 1 49.17 14.11 1.60
CA ASP A 1 50.46 13.92 2.29
C ASP A 1 50.44 14.68 3.59
N GLU A 2 50.88 14.00 4.65
CA GLU A 2 50.82 14.34 6.08
C GLU A 2 49.48 14.12 6.80
N PHE A 3 49.10 12.84 6.94
CA PHE A 3 48.43 12.38 8.16
C PHE A 3 49.48 11.62 8.98
N GLY A 4 49.78 12.12 10.18
CA GLY A 4 50.73 11.52 11.11
C GLY A 4 50.25 10.17 11.66
N ASP A 5 51.20 9.38 12.15
CA ASP A 5 51.01 8.02 12.65
C ASP A 5 49.82 7.89 13.62
N ALA A 6 48.93 6.96 13.30
CA ALA A 6 47.62 6.77 13.93
C ALA A 6 47.64 5.92 15.23
N GLU A 7 48.79 5.75 15.89
CA GLU A 7 48.92 4.81 17.01
C GLU A 7 48.72 5.41 18.42
N GLU A 8 48.50 6.72 18.57
CA GLU A 8 48.51 7.37 19.91
C GLU A 8 47.21 8.07 20.38
N TYR A 9 46.07 7.87 19.73
CA TYR A 9 44.81 8.52 20.13
C TYR A 9 43.61 7.57 20.08
N GLN A 10 43.42 6.73 21.11
CA GLN A 10 42.31 5.74 21.14
C GLN A 10 41.09 6.13 21.99
N ASP A 11 41.07 7.26 22.70
CA ASP A 11 39.88 7.71 23.43
C ASP A 11 39.22 8.92 22.75
N GLY A 12 38.04 8.71 22.16
CA GLY A 12 37.10 9.79 21.77
C GLY A 12 36.95 10.12 20.29
N TYR A 13 37.57 9.36 19.36
CA TYR A 13 37.42 9.59 17.92
C TYR A 13 36.40 8.63 17.29
N ILE A 14 35.59 9.15 16.36
CA ILE A 14 34.70 8.37 15.49
C ILE A 14 35.27 8.39 14.08
N THR A 15 35.59 7.22 13.54
CA THR A 15 35.96 7.03 12.13
C THR A 15 34.71 7.13 11.27
N VAL A 16 34.72 8.05 10.31
CA VAL A 16 33.59 8.27 9.40
C VAL A 16 33.91 7.77 8.01
N HIS A 17 33.22 6.72 7.57
CA HIS A 17 33.36 6.15 6.24
C HIS A 17 32.54 6.96 5.23
N ILE A 18 33.23 7.60 4.28
CA ILE A 18 32.62 8.43 3.22
C ILE A 18 32.71 7.81 1.83
N LYS A 19 33.01 6.51 1.72
CA LYS A 19 33.24 5.84 0.43
C LYS A 19 32.04 5.98 -0.51
N ASP A 20 30.83 5.72 0.01
CA ASP A 20 29.62 5.77 -0.80
C ASP A 20 29.25 7.20 -1.18
N LEU A 21 29.50 8.16 -0.27
CA LEU A 21 29.38 9.58 -0.55
C LEU A 21 30.35 10.05 -1.65
N ALA A 22 31.58 9.55 -1.66
CA ALA A 22 32.58 9.87 -2.67
C ALA A 22 32.20 9.32 -4.06
N VAL A 23 31.68 8.09 -4.12
CA VAL A 23 31.14 7.49 -5.36
C VAL A 23 29.93 8.29 -5.86
N LEU A 24 29.03 8.67 -4.96
CA LEU A 24 27.89 9.51 -5.30
C LEU A 24 28.36 10.87 -5.85
N GLY A 25 29.28 11.55 -5.17
CA GLY A 25 29.84 12.83 -5.63
C GLY A 25 30.49 12.75 -7.01
N ALA A 26 31.18 11.65 -7.32
CA ALA A 26 31.78 11.44 -8.64
C ALA A 26 30.75 11.21 -9.76
N THR A 27 29.57 10.72 -9.43
CA THR A 27 28.48 10.40 -10.38
C THR A 27 27.31 11.38 -10.30
N TYR A 28 27.39 12.38 -9.43
CA TYR A 28 26.32 13.32 -9.13
C TYR A 28 26.06 14.26 -10.30
N SER A 29 24.81 14.27 -10.78
CA SER A 29 24.39 15.01 -11.98
C SER A 29 23.11 15.83 -11.77
N ALA A 30 22.72 16.07 -10.52
CA ALA A 30 21.53 16.87 -10.22
C ALA A 30 21.83 18.38 -10.21
N ARG A 31 20.79 19.19 -10.44
CA ARG A 31 20.91 20.66 -10.42
C ARG A 31 21.13 21.24 -9.02
N MET A 32 20.73 20.52 -7.98
CA MET A 32 20.99 20.92 -6.59
C MET A 32 22.50 20.85 -6.34
N PRO A 33 23.15 21.93 -5.86
CA PRO A 33 24.56 21.89 -5.47
C PRO A 33 24.85 20.73 -4.51
N PHE A 34 25.98 20.02 -4.70
CA PHE A 34 26.31 18.83 -3.91
C PHE A 34 26.44 19.14 -2.40
N ASP A 35 26.86 20.36 -2.06
CA ASP A 35 26.94 20.88 -0.69
C ASP A 35 25.58 21.14 -0.03
N GLN A 36 24.48 21.14 -0.81
CA GLN A 36 23.11 21.18 -0.30
C GLN A 36 22.49 19.78 -0.12
N MET A 37 23.22 18.72 -0.49
CA MET A 37 22.74 17.35 -0.34
C MET A 37 22.63 17.00 1.14
N LYS A 38 21.45 16.56 1.55
CA LYS A 38 21.24 16.02 2.88
C LYS A 38 21.89 14.64 3.00
N LEU A 39 22.42 14.33 4.17
CA LEU A 39 23.17 13.10 4.43
C LEU A 39 22.50 12.26 5.52
N PHE A 40 22.62 10.94 5.40
CA PHE A 40 22.44 10.01 6.52
C PHE A 40 23.78 9.80 7.22
N LEU A 41 23.75 9.78 8.55
CA LEU A 41 24.86 9.34 9.37
C LEU A 41 24.39 8.11 10.15
N THR A 42 24.92 6.95 9.78
CA THR A 42 24.54 5.68 10.41
C THR A 42 25.70 5.19 11.26
N LYS A 43 25.45 5.05 12.57
CA LYS A 43 26.43 4.47 13.51
C LYS A 43 26.59 2.97 13.22
N ILE A 44 27.82 2.52 12.97
CA ILE A 44 28.14 1.09 12.81
C ILE A 44 28.45 0.50 14.20
N ASN A 45 29.30 1.17 14.97
CA ASN A 45 29.65 0.83 16.34
C ASN A 45 30.07 2.11 17.09
N ASP A 46 30.61 1.98 18.31
CA ASP A 46 30.97 3.13 19.15
C ASP A 46 32.06 4.03 18.57
N TYR A 47 32.83 3.53 17.60
CA TYR A 47 33.99 4.23 17.01
C TYR A 47 33.88 4.38 15.50
N GLU A 48 32.81 3.91 14.86
CA GLU A 48 32.63 3.94 13.41
C GLU A 48 31.23 4.39 13.01
N ALA A 49 31.16 5.22 11.98
CA ALA A 49 29.92 5.62 11.33
C ALA A 49 30.11 5.66 9.81
N VAL A 50 29.04 5.44 9.06
CA VAL A 50 29.00 5.62 7.61
C VAL A 50 28.15 6.84 7.25
N VAL A 51 28.60 7.57 6.24
CA VAL A 51 27.86 8.70 5.66
C VAL A 51 27.40 8.32 4.26
N GLU A 52 26.09 8.42 4.06
CA GLU A 52 25.43 8.20 2.77
C GLU A 52 24.66 9.46 2.35
N GLY A 53 24.57 9.73 1.05
CA GLY A 53 23.64 10.76 0.56
C GLY A 53 22.20 10.31 0.73
N LYS A 54 21.32 11.22 1.18
CA LYS A 54 19.88 10.91 1.22
C LYS A 54 19.36 10.77 -0.22
N PRO A 55 18.50 9.78 -0.50
CA PRO A 55 18.18 9.39 -1.87
C PRO A 55 17.14 10.29 -2.56
N TRP A 56 16.40 11.13 -1.82
CA TRP A 56 15.41 12.06 -2.36
C TRP A 56 16.03 13.34 -2.94
N ILE A 57 16.88 13.16 -3.95
CA ILE A 57 17.54 14.24 -4.68
C ILE A 57 16.56 14.86 -5.69
N PRO A 58 16.30 16.18 -5.63
CA PRO A 58 15.48 16.89 -6.60
C PRO A 58 15.88 16.67 -8.07
N VAL A 59 14.96 16.15 -8.88
CA VAL A 59 15.09 15.99 -10.33
C VAL A 59 14.27 17.05 -11.09
N THR A 60 14.98 17.93 -11.79
CA THR A 60 14.41 19.00 -12.63
C THR A 60 14.91 18.96 -14.07
N ASP A 61 15.78 18.01 -14.41
CA ASP A 61 16.27 17.85 -15.78
C ASP A 61 15.22 17.12 -16.63
N GLU A 62 14.66 17.83 -17.61
CA GLU A 62 13.64 17.31 -18.53
C GLU A 62 14.13 16.09 -19.33
N ALA A 63 15.41 16.02 -19.69
CA ALA A 63 15.96 14.88 -20.41
C ALA A 63 16.03 13.64 -19.49
N LEU A 64 16.35 13.83 -18.21
CA LEU A 64 16.34 12.76 -17.22
C LEU A 64 14.91 12.30 -16.92
N LEU A 65 13.96 13.23 -16.74
CA LEU A 65 12.53 12.91 -16.55
C LEU A 65 11.96 12.16 -17.75
N ALA A 66 12.29 12.57 -18.98
CA ALA A 66 11.88 11.85 -20.19
C ALA A 66 12.48 10.44 -20.26
N ARG A 67 13.72 10.24 -19.79
CA ARG A 67 14.32 8.89 -19.69
C ARG A 67 13.59 8.02 -18.67
N HIS A 68 13.29 8.56 -17.48
CA HIS A 68 12.50 7.85 -16.46
C HIS A 68 11.14 7.43 -17.02
N ARG A 69 10.42 8.37 -17.64
CA ARG A 69 9.14 8.09 -18.28
C ARG A 69 9.22 6.98 -19.33
N ASN A 70 10.21 7.06 -20.23
CA ASN A 70 10.40 6.05 -21.27
C ASN A 70 10.84 4.69 -20.71
N ALA A 71 11.48 4.65 -19.54
CA ALA A 71 11.82 3.41 -18.86
C ALA A 71 10.58 2.77 -18.22
N GLY A 72 9.74 3.56 -17.54
CA GLY A 72 8.46 3.11 -16.97
C GLY A 72 7.52 2.54 -18.02
N LEU A 73 7.32 3.28 -19.13
CA LEU A 73 6.50 2.83 -20.25
C LEU A 73 7.01 1.53 -20.88
N ARG A 74 8.34 1.38 -21.06
CA ARG A 74 8.92 0.15 -21.61
C ARG A 74 8.71 -1.04 -20.69
N LEU A 75 9.00 -0.87 -19.40
CA LEU A 75 8.77 -1.93 -18.42
C LEU A 75 7.30 -2.36 -18.43
N ALA A 76 6.36 -1.42 -18.42
CA ALA A 76 4.93 -1.72 -18.49
C ALA A 76 4.53 -2.44 -19.80
N GLN A 77 5.10 -2.03 -20.93
CA GLN A 77 4.90 -2.72 -22.21
C GLN A 77 5.42 -4.16 -22.17
N ASP A 78 6.61 -4.37 -21.59
CA ASP A 78 7.21 -5.69 -21.50
C ASP A 78 6.42 -6.64 -20.58
N ILE A 79 5.85 -6.12 -19.49
CA ILE A 79 4.94 -6.87 -18.61
C ILE A 79 3.69 -7.29 -19.38
N LEU A 80 3.06 -6.36 -20.10
CA LEU A 80 1.80 -6.60 -20.83
C LEU A 80 2.01 -7.47 -22.07
N ALA A 81 3.21 -7.49 -22.62
CA ALA A 81 3.62 -8.38 -23.72
C ALA A 81 4.10 -9.76 -23.23
N ASN A 82 4.22 -9.98 -21.91
CA ASN A 82 4.86 -11.16 -21.31
C ASN A 82 6.31 -11.37 -21.81
N SER A 83 7.04 -10.30 -22.10
CA SER A 83 8.47 -10.32 -22.50
C SER A 83 9.43 -10.07 -21.33
N CYS A 84 8.91 -9.79 -20.14
CA CYS A 84 9.70 -9.57 -18.92
C CYS A 84 9.57 -10.78 -17.98
N THR A 85 10.69 -11.37 -17.54
CA THR A 85 10.68 -12.34 -16.44
C THR A 85 10.55 -11.65 -15.09
N GLU A 86 10.22 -12.40 -14.03
CA GLU A 86 10.20 -11.86 -12.67
C GLU A 86 11.57 -11.32 -12.22
N SER A 87 12.65 -12.05 -12.56
CA SER A 87 14.02 -11.61 -12.28
C SER A 87 14.36 -10.31 -13.00
N ASP A 88 13.97 -10.20 -14.28
CA ASP A 88 14.16 -8.97 -15.05
C ASP A 88 13.36 -7.81 -14.46
N PHE A 89 12.14 -8.07 -14.00
CA PHE A 89 11.28 -7.08 -13.35
C PHE A 89 11.95 -6.54 -12.08
N LEU A 90 12.38 -7.42 -11.17
CA LEU A 90 13.02 -7.02 -9.91
C LEU A 90 14.32 -6.25 -10.12
N LEU A 91 15.11 -6.60 -11.14
CA LEU A 91 16.32 -5.87 -11.50
C LEU A 91 15.99 -4.47 -12.05
N GLN A 92 14.95 -4.35 -12.87
CA GLN A 92 14.59 -3.10 -13.53
C GLN A 92 13.90 -2.10 -12.60
N ILE A 93 12.98 -2.54 -11.72
CA ILE A 93 12.13 -1.63 -10.92
C ILE A 93 12.94 -0.62 -10.09
N ARG A 94 14.12 -1.00 -9.59
CA ARG A 94 14.97 -0.10 -8.79
C ARG A 94 15.53 1.07 -9.61
N SER A 95 15.75 0.86 -10.90
CA SER A 95 16.22 1.90 -11.82
C SER A 95 15.07 2.72 -12.41
N VAL A 96 13.92 2.09 -12.61
CA VAL A 96 12.72 2.72 -13.17
C VAL A 96 12.00 3.59 -12.13
N TYR A 97 11.92 3.11 -10.89
CA TYR A 97 11.28 3.75 -9.74
C TYR A 97 12.32 3.99 -8.64
N PRO A 98 13.18 5.03 -8.78
CA PRO A 98 14.26 5.31 -7.83
C PRO A 98 13.76 5.59 -6.39
N GLU A 99 12.49 5.95 -6.23
CA GLU A 99 11.78 6.11 -4.96
C GLU A 99 11.82 4.85 -4.09
N LEU A 100 11.95 3.65 -4.69
CA LEU A 100 12.16 2.41 -3.93
C LEU A 100 13.45 2.42 -3.10
N GLY A 101 14.42 3.27 -3.45
CA GLY A 101 15.63 3.47 -2.68
C GLY A 101 15.43 4.32 -1.41
N TYR A 102 14.24 4.89 -1.20
CA TYR A 102 13.99 5.84 -0.11
C TYR A 102 13.63 5.15 1.21
N PHE A 103 13.27 3.87 1.16
CA PHE A 103 13.00 3.03 2.32
C PHE A 103 14.30 2.71 3.10
N LYS A 104 14.87 3.76 3.69
CA LYS A 104 16.04 3.75 4.58
C LYS A 104 15.77 4.68 5.77
N GLY A 105 16.33 4.37 6.94
CA GLY A 105 16.21 5.21 8.13
C GLY A 105 14.95 4.92 8.96
N ARG A 106 14.41 5.95 9.63
CA ARG A 106 13.31 5.81 10.61
C ARG A 106 11.93 5.84 9.97
N ILE A 107 11.03 4.97 10.44
CA ILE A 107 9.61 4.91 10.08
C ILE A 107 8.76 5.02 11.36
N ASP A 108 7.63 5.72 11.27
CA ASP A 108 6.74 6.02 12.41
C ASP A 108 5.79 4.88 12.83
N LEU A 109 6.05 3.64 12.40
CA LEU A 109 5.13 2.52 12.62
C LEU A 109 5.81 1.34 13.30
N THR A 110 5.17 0.81 14.34
CA THR A 110 5.33 -0.57 14.76
C THR A 110 4.72 -1.47 13.69
N PRO A 111 5.46 -2.47 13.15
CA PRO A 111 4.90 -3.42 12.20
C PRO A 111 3.61 -4.06 12.76
N ASP A 112 2.62 -4.29 11.89
CA ASP A 112 1.49 -5.15 12.23
C ASP A 112 2.03 -6.47 12.83
N ALA A 113 1.45 -6.95 13.93
CA ALA A 113 1.85 -8.19 14.58
C ALA A 113 1.85 -9.37 13.59
N SER A 114 1.01 -9.32 12.57
CA SER A 114 0.95 -10.28 11.46
C SER A 114 2.21 -10.30 10.58
N ALA A 115 3.06 -9.29 10.65
CA ALA A 115 4.29 -9.12 9.88
C ALA A 115 5.55 -9.06 10.76
N SER A 116 5.48 -9.40 12.05
CA SER A 116 6.63 -9.38 12.95
C SER A 116 7.75 -10.28 12.44
N VAL A 117 8.77 -9.66 11.85
CA VAL A 117 10.02 -10.26 11.41
C VAL A 117 11.17 -9.48 12.06
N PRO A 118 12.33 -10.10 12.31
CA PRO A 118 13.47 -9.43 12.94
C PRO A 118 14.22 -8.53 11.94
N LEU A 119 13.49 -7.63 11.27
CA LEU A 119 14.00 -6.67 10.30
C LEU A 119 13.70 -5.23 10.79
N ALA A 120 14.46 -4.26 10.29
CA ALA A 120 14.18 -2.86 10.57
C ALA A 120 12.85 -2.45 9.92
N ALA A 121 12.12 -1.50 10.52
CA ALA A 121 10.82 -1.05 10.00
C ALA A 121 10.89 -0.57 8.53
N ALA A 122 11.97 0.14 8.16
CA ALA A 122 12.21 0.55 6.78
C ALA A 122 12.38 -0.62 5.80
N GLU A 123 13.04 -1.69 6.24
CA GLU A 123 13.19 -2.90 5.43
C GLU A 123 11.87 -3.65 5.30
N VAL A 124 11.06 -3.69 6.37
CA VAL A 124 9.71 -4.26 6.34
C VAL A 124 8.84 -3.54 5.30
N GLU A 125 8.76 -2.20 5.34
CA GLU A 125 7.97 -1.45 4.36
C GLU A 125 8.53 -1.61 2.94
N SER A 126 9.86 -1.58 2.76
CA SER A 126 10.49 -1.83 1.46
C SER A 126 10.07 -3.18 0.85
N LEU A 127 10.07 -4.24 1.66
CA LEU A 127 9.67 -5.59 1.22
C LEU A 127 8.16 -5.70 0.98
N ARG A 128 7.33 -4.98 1.75
CA ARG A 128 5.89 -4.88 1.49
C ARG A 128 5.60 -4.21 0.16
N THR A 129 6.23 -3.06 -0.09
CA THR A 129 6.10 -2.32 -1.36
C THR A 129 6.59 -3.18 -2.53
N GLN A 130 7.73 -3.88 -2.40
CA GLN A 130 8.21 -4.82 -3.43
C GLN A 130 7.22 -5.97 -3.67
N GLY A 131 6.63 -6.54 -2.62
CA GLY A 131 5.60 -7.57 -2.72
C GLY A 131 4.33 -7.07 -3.42
N ALA A 132 3.93 -5.83 -3.18
CA ALA A 132 2.81 -5.19 -3.87
C ALA A 132 3.12 -4.99 -5.37
N MET A 133 4.32 -4.52 -5.71
CA MET A 133 4.75 -4.36 -7.11
C MET A 133 4.84 -5.71 -7.85
N LEU A 134 5.36 -6.76 -7.20
CA LEU A 134 5.34 -8.12 -7.74
C LEU A 134 3.91 -8.62 -7.97
N SER A 135 2.98 -8.31 -7.06
CA SER A 135 1.58 -8.67 -7.21
C SER A 135 0.95 -8.01 -8.43
N VAL A 136 1.26 -6.74 -8.71
CA VAL A 136 0.88 -6.06 -9.96
C VAL A 136 1.50 -6.77 -11.17
N PHE A 137 2.80 -7.07 -11.13
CA PHE A 137 3.48 -7.80 -12.20
C PHE A 137 2.81 -9.13 -12.53
N TRP A 138 2.60 -10.01 -11.54
CA TRP A 138 2.01 -11.32 -11.76
C TRP A 138 0.58 -11.23 -12.28
N VAL A 139 -0.21 -10.32 -11.72
CA VAL A 139 -1.62 -10.15 -12.07
C VAL A 139 -1.78 -9.54 -13.46
N CYS A 140 -0.88 -8.66 -13.92
CA CYS A 140 -0.95 -8.08 -15.26
C CYS A 140 -0.34 -9.02 -16.34
N SER A 141 0.68 -9.81 -16.00
CA SER A 141 1.31 -10.81 -16.88
C SER A 141 0.68 -12.22 -16.83
N ASN A 142 -0.41 -12.40 -16.08
CA ASN A 142 -1.16 -13.66 -15.95
C ASN A 142 -0.34 -14.82 -15.36
N GLN A 143 0.51 -14.52 -14.39
CA GLN A 143 1.42 -15.47 -13.75
C GLN A 143 0.82 -16.04 -12.45
N TYR A 144 -0.23 -16.87 -12.60
CA TYR A 144 -0.93 -17.48 -11.48
C TYR A 144 0.00 -18.31 -10.58
N ASP A 145 0.81 -19.19 -11.17
CA ASP A 145 1.68 -20.09 -10.42
C ASP A 145 2.67 -19.31 -9.55
N GLN A 146 3.22 -18.21 -10.07
CA GLN A 146 4.12 -17.34 -9.34
C GLN A 146 3.39 -16.59 -8.22
N PHE A 147 2.16 -16.13 -8.47
CA PHE A 147 1.34 -15.45 -7.48
C PHE A 147 1.03 -16.34 -6.26
N VAL A 148 0.81 -17.64 -6.47
CA VAL A 148 0.37 -18.57 -5.41
C VAL A 148 1.47 -19.46 -4.83
N ARG A 149 2.71 -19.38 -5.33
CA ARG A 149 3.76 -20.38 -5.02
C ARG A 149 4.06 -20.56 -3.54
N GLY A 150 4.07 -19.48 -2.75
CA GLY A 150 4.31 -19.54 -1.30
C GLY A 150 3.05 -19.71 -0.45
N GLN A 151 1.86 -19.70 -1.04
CA GLN A 151 0.62 -19.83 -0.28
C GLN A 151 0.43 -21.25 0.27
N ASN A 152 -0.17 -21.33 1.47
CA ASN A 152 -0.58 -22.60 2.08
C ASN A 152 -1.49 -23.39 1.12
N PRO A 153 -1.14 -24.64 0.73
CA PRO A 153 -1.93 -25.42 -0.23
C PRO A 153 -3.42 -25.58 0.15
N LYS A 154 -3.76 -25.55 1.44
CA LYS A 154 -5.16 -25.71 1.91
C LYS A 154 -6.01 -24.45 1.73
N GLU A 155 -5.39 -23.28 1.66
CA GLU A 155 -6.05 -21.98 1.54
C GLU A 155 -5.61 -21.24 0.27
N ARG A 156 -4.90 -21.93 -0.62
CA ARG A 156 -4.35 -21.35 -1.84
C ARG A 156 -5.47 -20.77 -2.69
N LEU A 157 -5.26 -19.56 -3.20
CA LEU A 157 -6.13 -18.93 -4.18
C LEU A 157 -6.37 -19.88 -5.34
N THR A 158 -7.63 -20.10 -5.69
CA THR A 158 -8.02 -21.01 -6.76
C THR A 158 -7.90 -20.37 -8.13
N GLU A 159 -7.74 -21.20 -9.17
CA GLU A 159 -7.73 -20.73 -10.56
C GLU A 159 -9.03 -19.97 -10.92
N ARG A 160 -10.17 -20.39 -10.38
CA ARG A 160 -11.45 -19.69 -10.59
C ARG A 160 -11.39 -18.26 -10.05
N SER A 161 -10.91 -18.10 -8.83
CA SER A 161 -10.75 -16.80 -8.19
C SER A 161 -9.70 -15.94 -8.90
N TRP A 162 -8.61 -16.56 -9.38
CA TRP A 162 -7.64 -15.91 -10.24
C TRP A 162 -8.25 -15.37 -11.53
N GLN A 163 -9.06 -16.17 -12.24
CA GLN A 163 -9.74 -15.71 -13.46
C GLN A 163 -10.71 -14.55 -13.18
N ALA A 164 -11.33 -14.52 -12.01
CA ALA A 164 -12.15 -13.39 -11.58
C ALA A 164 -11.30 -12.12 -11.33
N ILE A 165 -10.11 -12.24 -10.71
CA ILE A 165 -9.14 -11.13 -10.62
C ILE A 165 -8.76 -10.65 -12.01
N ARG A 166 -8.36 -11.56 -12.91
CA ARG A 166 -7.98 -11.24 -14.29
C ARG A 166 -9.10 -10.54 -15.05
N HIS A 167 -10.34 -11.01 -14.91
CA HIS A 167 -11.50 -10.38 -15.51
C HIS A 167 -11.71 -8.96 -14.96
N TRP A 168 -11.63 -8.78 -13.64
CA TRP A 168 -11.76 -7.46 -13.01
C TRP A 168 -10.67 -6.49 -13.48
N VAL A 169 -9.41 -6.93 -13.55
CA VAL A 169 -8.28 -6.09 -14.00
C VAL A 169 -8.43 -5.69 -15.46
N THR A 170 -8.80 -6.64 -16.33
CA THR A 170 -8.94 -6.35 -17.77
C THR A 170 -10.18 -5.54 -18.10
N LYS A 171 -11.31 -5.77 -17.41
CA LYS A 171 -12.61 -5.15 -17.78
C LYS A 171 -13.01 -3.95 -16.94
N VAL A 172 -12.59 -3.89 -15.68
CA VAL A 172 -12.92 -2.78 -14.78
C VAL A 172 -11.75 -1.82 -14.63
N VAL A 173 -10.54 -2.35 -14.35
CA VAL A 173 -9.33 -1.51 -14.25
C VAL A 173 -8.83 -1.10 -15.63
N LYS A 174 -9.13 -1.90 -16.68
CA LYS A 174 -8.78 -1.66 -18.09
C LYS A 174 -7.28 -1.79 -18.38
N VAL A 175 -6.62 -2.71 -17.70
CA VAL A 175 -5.25 -3.13 -18.03
C VAL A 175 -5.33 -4.44 -18.82
N GLU A 176 -5.44 -4.35 -20.15
CA GLU A 176 -5.67 -5.52 -21.02
C GLU A 176 -4.53 -5.78 -22.00
N SER A 177 -3.90 -4.73 -22.52
CA SER A 177 -2.93 -4.84 -23.61
C SER A 177 -1.80 -3.83 -23.48
N VAL A 178 -0.76 -3.95 -24.31
CA VAL A 178 0.36 -3.00 -24.40
C VAL A 178 -0.06 -1.53 -24.62
N ARG A 179 -1.29 -1.28 -25.09
CA ARG A 179 -1.85 0.08 -25.23
C ARG A 179 -2.12 0.74 -23.89
N ASP A 180 -2.30 -0.06 -22.84
CA ASP A 180 -2.60 0.36 -21.48
C ASP A 180 -1.33 0.50 -20.63
N ALA A 181 -0.15 0.48 -21.26
CA ALA A 181 1.14 0.59 -20.57
C ALA A 181 1.26 1.85 -19.72
N GLU A 182 0.63 2.96 -20.15
CA GLU A 182 0.64 4.21 -19.37
C GLU A 182 -0.09 4.07 -18.03
N LEU A 183 -1.21 3.34 -18.03
CA LEU A 183 -1.98 3.04 -16.83
C LEU A 183 -1.20 2.10 -15.90
N LEU A 184 -0.59 1.05 -16.45
CA LEU A 184 0.23 0.13 -15.66
C LEU A 184 1.46 0.82 -15.04
N ASP A 185 2.15 1.68 -15.81
CA ASP A 185 3.24 2.52 -15.31
C ASP A 185 2.78 3.41 -14.15
N ALA A 186 1.62 4.06 -14.29
CA ALA A 186 1.04 4.87 -13.22
C ALA A 186 0.69 4.06 -11.96
N LEU A 187 0.18 2.83 -12.11
CA LEU A 187 -0.14 1.93 -10.99
C LEU A 187 1.11 1.44 -10.27
N LEU A 188 2.17 1.10 -11.01
CA LEU A 188 3.47 0.74 -10.45
C LEU A 188 4.12 1.93 -9.76
N CYS A 189 4.07 3.11 -10.36
CA CYS A 189 4.54 4.36 -9.75
C CYS A 189 3.79 4.65 -8.45
N PHE A 190 2.46 4.55 -8.45
CA PHE A 190 1.68 4.77 -7.22
C PHE A 190 2.07 3.78 -6.13
N THR A 191 2.19 2.50 -6.48
CA THR A 191 2.63 1.46 -5.54
C THR A 191 4.02 1.77 -4.97
N ALA A 192 4.96 2.22 -5.81
CA ALA A 192 6.32 2.54 -5.37
C ALA A 192 6.42 3.73 -4.40
N ILE A 193 5.50 4.70 -4.49
CA ILE A 193 5.60 5.96 -3.73
C ILE A 193 4.63 6.07 -2.56
N HIS A 194 3.53 5.31 -2.53
CA HIS A 194 2.43 5.54 -1.57
C HIS A 194 2.88 5.46 -0.10
N ASP A 195 3.79 4.54 0.21
CA ASP A 195 4.30 4.34 1.57
C ASP A 195 5.40 5.33 1.96
N LEU A 196 5.88 6.18 1.06
CA LEU A 196 6.95 7.13 1.39
C LEU A 196 6.51 8.16 2.43
N GLY A 197 5.21 8.44 2.53
CA GLY A 197 4.65 9.27 3.61
C GLY A 197 4.91 8.71 5.01
N LYS A 198 5.23 7.42 5.15
CA LYS A 198 5.57 6.77 6.44
C LYS A 198 7.03 7.00 6.85
N MET A 199 7.89 7.45 5.93
CA MET A 199 9.32 7.67 6.18
C MET A 199 9.55 8.98 6.95
N ASN A 200 9.98 8.89 8.21
CA ASN A 200 10.16 10.05 9.08
C ASN A 200 11.25 10.98 8.59
N ASP A 201 12.40 10.41 8.22
CA ASP A 201 13.55 11.20 7.80
C ASP A 201 13.26 11.91 6.47
N PHE A 202 12.42 11.32 5.61
CA PHE A 202 11.94 11.95 4.38
C PHE A 202 10.97 13.10 4.71
N ARG A 203 9.92 12.84 5.49
CA ARG A 203 8.96 13.88 5.89
C ARG A 203 9.62 15.04 6.61
N ALA A 204 10.50 14.78 7.58
CA ALA A 204 11.21 15.82 8.32
C ALA A 204 12.04 16.74 7.41
N ASP A 205 12.42 16.26 6.23
CA ASP A 205 13.22 17.01 5.29
C ASP A 205 12.44 17.84 4.27
N VAL A 206 11.22 17.43 3.92
CA VAL A 206 10.45 18.01 2.80
C VAL A 206 9.01 18.40 3.15
N VAL A 207 8.52 18.05 4.34
CA VAL A 207 7.16 18.34 4.79
C VAL A 207 7.19 19.23 6.05
N PRO A 208 6.31 20.24 6.15
CA PRO A 208 6.11 21.00 7.39
C PRO A 208 5.80 20.11 8.58
N HIS A 209 6.31 20.47 9.76
CA HIS A 209 6.22 19.65 10.97
C HIS A 209 4.78 19.44 11.46
N GLU A 210 3.83 20.25 11.03
CA GLU A 210 2.41 20.19 11.41
C GLU A 210 1.66 19.05 10.70
N ILE A 211 2.21 18.50 9.60
CA ILE A 211 1.57 17.44 8.83
C ILE A 211 2.07 16.09 9.34
N HIS A 212 1.31 15.49 10.25
CA HIS A 212 1.63 14.19 10.86
C HIS A 212 1.05 13.00 10.12
N ASP A 213 -0.08 13.18 9.44
CA ASP A 213 -0.72 12.12 8.66
C ASP A 213 0.13 11.75 7.42
N HIS A 214 0.35 10.46 7.20
CA HIS A 214 1.27 9.97 6.17
C HIS A 214 0.75 10.25 4.75
N ASP A 215 -0.54 10.07 4.52
CA ASP A 215 -1.16 10.31 3.22
C ASP A 215 -1.21 11.81 2.90
N ALA A 216 -1.54 12.64 3.90
CA ALA A 216 -1.47 14.10 3.78
C ALA A 216 -0.04 14.59 3.52
N ALA A 217 0.97 13.98 4.17
CA ALA A 217 2.38 14.31 3.94
C ALA A 217 2.80 13.99 2.50
N LEU A 218 2.45 12.80 1.99
CA LEU A 218 2.74 12.46 0.59
C LEU A 218 1.99 13.39 -0.38
N GLY A 219 0.72 13.72 -0.10
CA GLY A 219 -0.04 14.70 -0.87
C GLY A 219 0.63 16.07 -0.91
N TYR A 220 1.17 16.54 0.23
CA TYR A 220 1.94 17.78 0.30
C TYR A 220 3.17 17.73 -0.62
N ILE A 221 3.93 16.63 -0.58
CA ILE A 221 5.14 16.44 -1.41
C ILE A 221 4.78 16.49 -2.90
N MET A 222 3.70 15.80 -3.31
CA MET A 222 3.23 15.81 -4.70
C MET A 222 2.82 17.20 -5.21
N ASP A 223 2.35 18.07 -4.31
CA ASP A 223 1.86 19.40 -4.65
C ASP A 223 2.97 20.48 -4.59
N HIS A 224 3.96 20.33 -3.70
CA HIS A 224 4.96 21.37 -3.43
C HIS A 224 6.39 21.00 -3.82
N CYS A 225 6.74 19.71 -3.81
CA CYS A 225 8.09 19.23 -4.09
C CYS A 225 8.09 18.01 -5.04
N PRO A 226 7.36 18.00 -6.17
CA PRO A 226 7.27 16.82 -7.03
C PRO A 226 8.62 16.39 -7.61
N GLU A 227 9.62 17.26 -7.64
CA GLU A 227 10.99 16.95 -8.06
C GLU A 227 11.68 15.88 -7.22
N VAL A 228 11.25 15.64 -5.97
CA VAL A 228 11.76 14.53 -5.16
C VAL A 228 11.04 13.20 -5.45
N LEU A 229 10.07 13.18 -6.37
CA LEU A 229 9.36 11.99 -6.83
C LEU A 229 9.44 11.90 -8.37
N PRO A 230 10.63 11.64 -8.93
CA PRO A 230 10.84 11.67 -10.39
C PRO A 230 9.89 10.77 -11.19
N SER A 231 9.54 9.58 -10.70
CA SER A 231 8.58 8.70 -11.37
C SER A 231 7.21 9.36 -11.44
N TYR A 232 6.71 9.91 -10.33
CA TYR A 232 5.44 10.64 -10.27
C TYR A 232 5.46 11.89 -11.15
N LYS A 233 6.53 12.70 -11.06
CA LYS A 233 6.68 13.94 -11.82
C LYS A 233 6.67 13.71 -13.33
N SER A 234 7.18 12.55 -13.76
CA SER A 234 7.24 12.17 -15.18
C SER A 234 5.90 11.70 -15.79
N LEU A 235 4.90 11.41 -14.95
CA LEU A 235 3.57 11.01 -15.41
C LEU A 235 2.79 12.15 -16.08
N SER A 236 1.81 11.79 -16.90
CA SER A 236 0.83 12.75 -17.43
C SER A 236 -0.08 13.29 -16.32
N ASP A 237 -0.63 14.49 -16.53
CA ASP A 237 -1.49 15.15 -15.54
C ASP A 237 -2.73 14.34 -15.18
N HIS A 238 -3.23 13.53 -16.13
CA HIS A 238 -4.33 12.60 -15.90
C HIS A 238 -3.99 11.60 -14.78
N TYR A 239 -2.87 10.88 -14.88
CA TYR A 239 -2.49 9.88 -13.87
C TYR A 239 -2.04 10.53 -12.56
N LYS A 240 -1.46 11.74 -12.62
CA LYS A 240 -1.18 12.53 -11.41
C LYS A 240 -2.47 12.86 -10.65
N ASP A 241 -3.55 13.22 -11.33
CA ASP A 241 -4.86 13.46 -10.70
C ASP A 241 -5.46 12.18 -10.11
N LEU A 242 -5.31 11.02 -10.79
CA LEU A 242 -5.79 9.74 -10.26
C LEU A 242 -5.08 9.36 -8.95
N ILE A 243 -3.75 9.49 -8.90
CA ILE A 243 -2.96 9.25 -7.69
C ILE A 243 -3.36 10.23 -6.57
N ARG A 244 -3.43 11.53 -6.86
CA ARG A 244 -3.85 12.54 -5.87
C ARG A 244 -5.26 12.28 -5.34
N THR A 245 -6.18 11.91 -6.23
CA THR A 245 -7.55 11.58 -5.85
C THR A 245 -7.55 10.35 -4.93
N SER A 246 -6.74 9.34 -5.23
CA SER A 246 -6.65 8.11 -4.44
C SER A 246 -6.10 8.37 -3.03
N LEU A 247 -5.09 9.23 -2.87
CA LEU A 247 -4.53 9.60 -1.56
C LEU A 247 -5.47 10.44 -0.69
N ARG A 248 -6.40 11.19 -1.30
CA ARG A 248 -7.38 12.00 -0.56
C ARG A 248 -8.55 11.19 0.00
N VAL A 249 -8.60 9.89 -0.30
CA VAL A 249 -9.62 8.98 0.22
C VAL A 249 -9.35 8.72 1.70
N ASN A 250 -10.06 9.42 2.59
CA ASN A 250 -10.06 9.10 4.02
C ASN A 250 -10.92 7.85 4.31
N PHE A 251 -10.43 6.69 3.87
CA PHE A 251 -11.09 5.41 4.06
C PHE A 251 -10.08 4.27 4.09
N ASN A 252 -10.05 3.55 5.21
CA ASN A 252 -9.24 2.34 5.35
C ASN A 252 -10.06 1.10 4.92
N PHE A 253 -9.65 0.48 3.81
CA PHE A 253 -10.35 -0.70 3.27
C PHE A 253 -10.23 -1.92 4.20
N GLY A 254 -9.10 -2.11 4.87
CA GLY A 254 -8.92 -3.18 5.84
C GLY A 254 -9.88 -3.07 7.03
N GLN A 255 -10.07 -1.87 7.56
CA GLN A 255 -11.05 -1.58 8.62
C GLN A 255 -12.49 -1.81 8.14
N PHE A 256 -12.80 -1.48 6.88
CA PHE A 256 -14.09 -1.80 6.29
C PHE A 256 -14.34 -3.30 6.21
N LEU A 257 -13.36 -4.08 5.74
CA LEU A 257 -13.47 -5.54 5.68
C LEU A 257 -13.69 -6.19 7.05
N GLN A 258 -13.23 -5.54 8.11
CA GLN A 258 -13.36 -5.98 9.51
C GLN A 258 -14.61 -5.40 10.20
N GLY A 259 -15.40 -4.56 9.50
CA GLY A 259 -16.58 -3.92 10.08
C GLY A 259 -16.25 -2.88 11.17
N GLU A 260 -15.01 -2.38 11.21
CA GLU A 260 -14.62 -1.26 12.08
C GLU A 260 -15.20 0.06 11.57
N ASN A 261 -15.13 0.28 10.24
CA ASN A 261 -15.71 1.46 9.61
C ASN A 261 -17.21 1.55 9.84
N LEU A 262 -17.71 2.79 9.86
CA LEU A 262 -19.14 3.10 9.89
C LEU A 262 -19.65 3.35 8.47
N PRO A 263 -20.97 3.23 8.23
CA PRO A 263 -21.61 3.71 7.01
C PRO A 263 -21.18 5.13 6.59
N ALA A 264 -20.93 6.04 7.54
CA ALA A 264 -20.41 7.38 7.29
C ALA A 264 -19.09 7.41 6.51
N ASN A 265 -18.20 6.44 6.72
CA ASN A 265 -16.92 6.38 5.99
C ASN A 265 -17.14 6.11 4.49
N LEU A 266 -18.22 5.41 4.11
CA LEU A 266 -18.59 5.19 2.71
C LEU A 266 -19.18 6.43 2.03
N VAL A 267 -19.70 7.40 2.81
CA VAL A 267 -20.18 8.69 2.29
C VAL A 267 -19.02 9.44 1.65
N GLY A 268 -17.85 9.47 2.31
CA GLY A 268 -16.64 10.14 1.82
C GLY A 268 -16.17 9.58 0.47
N ILE A 269 -16.14 8.25 0.33
CA ILE A 269 -15.79 7.58 -0.95
C ILE A 269 -16.78 7.99 -2.04
N LYS A 270 -18.08 7.88 -1.76
CA LYS A 270 -19.12 8.19 -2.74
C LYS A 270 -19.03 9.63 -3.22
N GLN A 271 -18.77 10.57 -2.31
CA GLN A 271 -18.62 11.99 -2.65
C GLN A 271 -17.35 12.26 -3.45
N LEU A 272 -16.22 11.67 -3.04
CA LEU A 272 -14.93 11.92 -3.70
C LEU A 272 -14.92 11.47 -5.17
N PHE A 273 -15.60 10.36 -5.47
CA PHE A 273 -15.65 9.81 -6.82
C PHE A 273 -16.87 10.23 -7.65
N LYS A 274 -17.78 11.04 -7.09
CA LYS A 274 -19.04 11.42 -7.78
C LYS A 274 -18.80 12.16 -9.10
N ASP A 275 -17.85 13.09 -9.11
CA ASP A 275 -17.57 13.97 -10.25
C ASP A 275 -16.22 13.65 -10.92
N LYS A 276 -15.66 12.47 -10.62
CA LYS A 276 -14.38 12.02 -11.17
C LYS A 276 -14.57 11.18 -12.42
N THR A 277 -13.48 10.96 -13.15
CA THR A 277 -13.50 10.05 -14.30
C THR A 277 -13.90 8.65 -13.83
N ASN A 278 -14.51 7.88 -14.72
CA ASN A 278 -14.91 6.49 -14.45
C ASN A 278 -13.72 5.57 -14.10
N ASP A 279 -12.48 6.04 -14.30
CA ASP A 279 -11.24 5.30 -14.06
C ASP A 279 -10.71 5.49 -12.63
N ALA A 280 -11.13 6.53 -11.91
CA ALA A 280 -10.57 6.88 -10.61
C ALA A 280 -10.86 5.84 -9.51
N MET A 281 -12.09 5.34 -9.44
CA MET A 281 -12.46 4.30 -8.47
C MET A 281 -11.78 2.96 -8.79
N PRO A 282 -11.79 2.44 -10.03
CA PRO A 282 -11.01 1.25 -10.40
C PRO A 282 -9.51 1.39 -10.10
N PHE A 283 -8.91 2.54 -10.39
CA PHE A 283 -7.50 2.82 -10.11
C PHE A 283 -7.19 2.71 -8.61
N PHE A 284 -8.00 3.36 -7.78
CA PHE A 284 -7.90 3.30 -6.32
C PHE A 284 -8.05 1.87 -5.78
N LEU A 285 -9.08 1.13 -6.23
CA LEU A 285 -9.33 -0.24 -5.79
C LEU A 285 -8.23 -1.22 -6.21
N PHE A 286 -7.64 -1.03 -7.39
CA PHE A 286 -6.50 -1.85 -7.83
C PHE A 286 -5.23 -1.57 -7.02
N HIS A 287 -4.99 -0.32 -6.64
CA HIS A 287 -3.91 -0.01 -5.71
C HIS A 287 -4.10 -0.71 -4.35
N ILE A 288 -5.31 -0.67 -3.76
CA ILE A 288 -5.60 -1.40 -2.52
C ILE A 288 -5.37 -2.90 -2.70
N PHE A 289 -5.81 -3.48 -3.81
CA PHE A 289 -5.55 -4.90 -4.11
C PHE A 289 -4.05 -5.21 -4.06
N ALA A 290 -3.22 -4.39 -4.72
CA ALA A 290 -1.78 -4.58 -4.76
C ALA A 290 -1.15 -4.43 -3.36
N ASP A 291 -1.48 -3.39 -2.61
CA ASP A 291 -0.97 -3.16 -1.25
C ASP A 291 -1.34 -4.34 -0.33
N MET A 292 -2.61 -4.76 -0.35
CA MET A 292 -3.06 -5.92 0.42
C MET A 292 -2.32 -7.21 0.04
N ALA A 293 -2.10 -7.44 -1.26
CA ALA A 293 -1.34 -8.59 -1.73
C ALA A 293 0.13 -8.55 -1.28
N GLY A 294 0.69 -7.36 -1.04
CA GLY A 294 2.06 -7.12 -0.56
C GLY A 294 2.24 -7.14 0.96
N ILE A 295 1.18 -7.17 1.78
CA ILE A 295 1.24 -7.07 3.26
C ILE A 295 2.31 -7.96 3.91
N LEU A 296 2.48 -9.18 3.40
CA LEU A 296 3.40 -10.18 3.96
C LEU A 296 4.73 -10.28 3.21
N GLY A 297 5.07 -9.29 2.37
CA GLY A 297 6.31 -9.26 1.59
C GLY A 297 7.59 -9.37 2.45
N ALA A 298 7.56 -8.83 3.67
CA ALA A 298 8.67 -8.93 4.63
C ALA A 298 8.89 -10.36 5.16
N ARG A 299 7.90 -11.25 5.05
CA ARG A 299 8.06 -12.68 5.36
C ARG A 299 8.58 -13.45 4.15
N SER A 300 8.08 -13.12 2.96
CA SER A 300 8.52 -13.73 1.71
C SER A 300 8.03 -12.93 0.51
N LEU A 301 8.86 -12.86 -0.52
CA LEU A 301 8.48 -12.40 -1.86
C LEU A 301 8.09 -13.57 -2.79
N GLU A 302 8.04 -14.79 -2.28
CA GLU A 302 7.65 -15.99 -3.03
C GLU A 302 6.13 -16.10 -3.21
N GLY A 303 5.55 -15.23 -4.04
CA GLY A 303 4.10 -15.11 -4.22
C GLY A 303 3.43 -14.17 -3.22
N SER A 304 2.13 -13.90 -3.40
CA SER A 304 1.33 -13.13 -2.44
C SER A 304 0.86 -14.04 -1.31
N LEU A 305 1.57 -14.06 -0.19
CA LEU A 305 1.18 -14.89 0.97
C LEU A 305 -0.15 -14.44 1.59
N PHE A 306 -0.47 -13.16 1.51
CA PHE A 306 -1.68 -12.60 2.11
C PHE A 306 -2.94 -12.91 1.29
N MET A 307 -2.87 -12.82 -0.03
CA MET A 307 -4.04 -12.96 -0.91
C MET A 307 -4.42 -14.43 -1.18
N SER A 308 -4.68 -15.16 -0.09
CA SER A 308 -5.22 -16.53 -0.10
C SER A 308 -6.67 -16.56 -0.61
N GLU A 309 -7.25 -17.75 -0.81
CA GLU A 309 -8.65 -17.89 -1.23
C GLU A 309 -9.62 -17.21 -0.25
N THR A 310 -9.41 -17.38 1.04
CA THR A 310 -10.23 -16.74 2.08
C THR A 310 -10.11 -15.22 2.02
N MET A 311 -8.89 -14.70 1.88
CA MET A 311 -8.65 -13.25 1.82
C MET A 311 -9.15 -12.64 0.53
N TYR A 312 -9.00 -13.32 -0.61
CA TYR A 312 -9.57 -12.89 -1.88
C TYR A 312 -11.10 -12.83 -1.81
N ASN A 313 -11.77 -13.85 -1.27
CA ASN A 313 -13.23 -13.83 -1.14
C ASN A 313 -13.71 -12.69 -0.22
N ASN A 314 -12.95 -12.36 0.83
CA ASN A 314 -13.23 -11.21 1.68
C ASN A 314 -13.04 -9.89 0.91
N PHE A 315 -11.92 -9.76 0.20
CA PHE A 315 -11.58 -8.61 -0.64
C PHE A 315 -12.62 -8.36 -1.75
N ALA A 316 -13.01 -9.40 -2.48
CA ALA A 316 -13.97 -9.34 -3.57
C ALA A 316 -15.34 -8.83 -3.10
N ARG A 317 -15.83 -9.29 -1.94
CA ARG A 317 -17.05 -8.77 -1.30
C ARG A 317 -16.92 -7.28 -0.97
N GLY A 318 -15.74 -6.85 -0.51
CA GLY A 318 -15.47 -5.45 -0.24
C GLY A 318 -15.49 -4.59 -1.50
N ILE A 319 -14.82 -5.03 -2.58
CA ILE A 319 -14.85 -4.34 -3.88
C ILE A 319 -16.27 -4.20 -4.41
N GLU A 320 -17.04 -5.29 -4.40
CA GLU A 320 -18.41 -5.29 -4.90
C GLU A 320 -19.25 -4.25 -4.14
N ALA A 321 -19.11 -4.20 -2.81
CA ALA A 321 -19.78 -3.20 -1.99
C ALA A 321 -19.37 -1.76 -2.37
N ILE A 322 -18.07 -1.48 -2.54
CA ILE A 322 -17.62 -0.13 -2.94
C ILE A 322 -18.12 0.25 -4.33
N GLN A 323 -18.17 -0.69 -5.28
CA GLN A 323 -18.71 -0.46 -6.62
C GLN A 323 -20.22 -0.16 -6.58
N GLU A 324 -20.98 -0.83 -5.70
CA GLU A 324 -22.41 -0.57 -5.49
C GLU A 324 -22.70 0.86 -4.98
N LEU A 325 -21.73 1.57 -4.38
CA LEU A 325 -21.92 2.96 -3.92
C LEU A 325 -22.26 3.93 -5.04
N GLN A 326 -21.91 3.61 -6.29
CA GLN A 326 -22.23 4.45 -7.45
C GLN A 326 -23.75 4.63 -7.60
N THR A 327 -24.55 3.63 -7.24
CA THR A 327 -26.00 3.62 -7.44
C THR A 327 -26.81 3.53 -6.14
N SER A 328 -26.20 3.05 -5.05
CA SER A 328 -26.90 2.78 -3.78
C SER A 328 -26.52 3.74 -2.65
N CYS A 329 -27.33 3.82 -1.60
CA CYS A 329 -26.98 4.63 -0.43
C CYS A 329 -25.91 3.92 0.44
N PRO A 330 -25.02 4.68 1.11
CA PRO A 330 -23.97 4.12 1.97
C PRO A 330 -24.45 3.11 3.03
N ARG A 331 -25.59 3.36 3.68
CA ARG A 331 -26.14 2.48 4.71
C ARG A 331 -26.54 1.12 4.13
N ASP A 332 -27.27 1.11 3.02
CA ASP A 332 -27.71 -0.13 2.36
C ASP A 332 -26.52 -0.95 1.87
N VAL A 333 -25.50 -0.28 1.31
CA VAL A 333 -24.26 -0.94 0.86
C VAL A 333 -23.55 -1.61 2.03
N TYR A 334 -23.40 -0.90 3.15
CA TYR A 334 -22.75 -1.44 4.34
C TYR A 334 -23.52 -2.64 4.91
N ASP A 335 -24.84 -2.55 4.97
CA ASP A 335 -25.69 -3.62 5.52
C ASP A 335 -25.69 -4.86 4.60
N ARG A 336 -25.70 -4.67 3.28
CA ARG A 336 -25.50 -5.78 2.32
C ARG A 336 -24.13 -6.41 2.43
N PHE A 337 -23.08 -5.63 2.65
CA PHE A 337 -21.73 -6.16 2.90
C PHE A 337 -21.71 -7.03 4.17
N LEU A 338 -22.24 -6.53 5.29
CA LEU A 338 -22.34 -7.29 6.54
C LEU A 338 -23.14 -8.59 6.35
N LEU A 339 -24.26 -8.52 5.63
CA LEU A 339 -25.08 -9.70 5.34
C LEU A 339 -24.29 -10.73 4.52
N LYS A 340 -23.61 -10.32 3.45
CA LYS A 340 -22.76 -11.21 2.63
C LYS A 340 -21.63 -11.84 3.46
N ARG A 341 -21.05 -11.10 4.42
CA ARG A 341 -20.04 -11.61 5.35
C ARG A 341 -20.58 -12.62 6.35
N ALA A 342 -21.80 -12.41 6.83
CA ALA A 342 -22.45 -13.26 7.83
C ALA A 342 -23.30 -14.39 7.23
N ALA A 343 -23.46 -14.46 5.90
CA ALA A 343 -24.41 -15.35 5.23
C ALA A 343 -24.21 -16.85 5.53
N GLU A 344 -22.97 -17.26 5.85
CA GLU A 344 -22.65 -18.64 6.24
C GLU A 344 -23.11 -18.99 7.67
N SER A 345 -23.53 -17.99 8.43
CA SER A 345 -23.82 -18.09 9.86
C SER A 345 -25.24 -17.65 10.23
N PHE A 346 -25.83 -16.74 9.47
CA PHE A 346 -27.20 -16.29 9.68
C PHE A 346 -27.87 -15.94 8.34
N PRO A 347 -29.01 -16.56 8.00
CA PRO A 347 -29.60 -16.46 6.66
C PRO A 347 -30.25 -15.10 6.37
N SER A 348 -30.59 -14.29 7.38
CA SER A 348 -31.29 -13.02 7.14
C SER A 348 -31.21 -12.05 8.31
N MET A 349 -30.52 -10.92 8.17
CA MET A 349 -30.51 -9.85 9.17
C MET A 349 -31.92 -9.22 9.30
N THR A 350 -32.63 -9.50 10.40
CA THR A 350 -34.05 -9.09 10.57
C THR A 350 -34.24 -7.99 11.60
N ASN A 351 -33.30 -7.86 12.55
CA ASN A 351 -33.38 -6.93 13.65
C ASN A 351 -32.01 -6.28 13.96
N ARG A 352 -32.00 -5.30 14.87
CA ARG A 352 -30.77 -4.58 15.27
C ARG A 352 -29.73 -5.51 15.90
N ALA A 353 -30.12 -6.53 16.65
CA ALA A 353 -29.19 -7.48 17.27
C ALA A 353 -28.48 -8.34 16.22
N ASP A 354 -29.21 -8.80 15.18
CA ASP A 354 -28.62 -9.54 14.06
C ASP A 354 -27.57 -8.71 13.32
N ARG A 355 -27.86 -7.42 13.09
CA ARG A 355 -26.94 -6.48 12.44
C ARG A 355 -25.68 -6.27 13.27
N ALA A 356 -25.84 -6.04 14.57
CA ALA A 356 -24.72 -5.91 15.51
C ALA A 356 -23.88 -7.18 15.53
N PHE A 357 -24.52 -8.34 15.60
CA PHE A 357 -23.84 -9.64 15.59
C PHE A 357 -23.03 -9.86 14.30
N ALA A 358 -23.60 -9.55 13.13
CA ALA A 358 -22.87 -9.61 11.85
C ALA A 358 -21.61 -8.73 11.86
N ARG A 359 -21.67 -7.57 12.50
CA ARG A 359 -20.51 -6.69 12.70
C ARG A 359 -19.47 -7.31 13.64
N VAL A 360 -19.88 -7.94 14.75
CA VAL A 360 -18.95 -8.68 15.64
C VAL A 360 -18.25 -9.82 14.91
N VAL A 361 -18.96 -10.58 14.07
CA VAL A 361 -18.36 -11.63 13.23
C VAL A 361 -17.22 -11.07 12.37
N CYS A 362 -17.40 -9.88 11.80
CA CYS A 362 -16.36 -9.19 11.03
C CYS A 362 -15.18 -8.76 11.90
N LEU A 363 -15.45 -8.14 13.06
CA LEU A 363 -14.44 -7.67 14.01
C LEU A 363 -13.58 -8.80 14.57
N CYS A 364 -14.20 -9.95 14.83
CA CYS A 364 -13.51 -11.17 15.26
C CYS A 364 -12.81 -11.93 14.11
N ARG A 365 -12.90 -11.42 12.86
CA ARG A 365 -12.30 -12.02 11.66
C ARG A 365 -12.70 -13.50 11.48
N ILE A 366 -13.96 -13.82 11.75
CA ILE A 366 -14.48 -15.18 11.62
C ILE A 366 -14.92 -15.42 10.17
N PHE A 367 -14.47 -16.56 9.61
CA PHE A 367 -14.74 -16.98 8.22
C PHE A 367 -15.32 -18.39 8.12
N ASN A 368 -15.66 -19.05 9.23
CA ASN A 368 -16.20 -20.41 9.20
C ASN A 368 -17.42 -20.56 10.14
N PRO A 369 -18.36 -21.48 9.82
CA PRO A 369 -19.57 -21.66 10.62
C PRO A 369 -19.36 -22.15 12.06
N ALA A 370 -18.26 -22.86 12.35
CA ALA A 370 -18.02 -23.41 13.67
C ALA A 370 -17.70 -22.30 14.67
N ASP A 371 -16.76 -21.43 14.32
CA ASP A 371 -16.38 -20.28 15.14
C ASP A 371 -17.53 -19.29 15.26
N THR A 372 -18.36 -19.11 14.23
CA THR A 372 -19.51 -18.21 14.36
C THR A 372 -20.55 -18.74 15.36
N ARG A 373 -20.78 -20.06 15.45
CA ARG A 373 -21.69 -20.62 16.46
C ARG A 373 -21.17 -20.42 17.89
N LEU A 374 -19.85 -20.52 18.07
CA LEU A 374 -19.22 -20.23 19.35
C LEU A 374 -19.42 -18.75 19.72
N LEU A 375 -19.16 -17.85 18.77
CA LEU A 375 -19.38 -16.42 18.98
C LEU A 375 -20.85 -16.09 19.24
N GLN A 376 -21.78 -16.74 18.53
CA GLN A 376 -23.22 -16.56 18.73
C GLN A 376 -23.65 -16.94 20.14
N SER A 377 -23.18 -18.08 20.63
CA SER A 377 -23.46 -18.55 21.99
C SER A 377 -22.95 -17.53 23.02
N ALA A 378 -21.69 -17.10 22.87
CA ALA A 378 -21.10 -16.09 23.75
C ALA A 378 -21.84 -14.73 23.71
N PHE A 379 -22.30 -14.30 22.53
CA PHE A 379 -23.05 -13.05 22.36
C PHE A 379 -24.40 -13.09 23.08
N TYR A 380 -25.12 -14.23 23.04
CA TYR A 380 -26.41 -14.39 23.72
C TYR A 380 -26.29 -14.73 25.20
N GLU A 381 -25.14 -15.23 25.67
CA GLU A 381 -24.82 -15.41 27.09
C GLU A 381 -24.51 -14.10 27.83
N LEU A 382 -24.29 -13.00 27.10
CA LEU A 382 -24.12 -11.68 27.71
C LEU A 382 -25.37 -11.28 28.52
N PRO A 383 -25.21 -10.63 29.70
CA PRO A 383 -26.31 -10.03 30.42
C PRO A 383 -27.10 -9.10 29.48
N GLU A 384 -28.43 -9.15 29.56
CA GLU A 384 -29.34 -8.42 28.65
C GLU A 384 -28.97 -6.95 28.52
N THR A 385 -28.71 -6.26 29.63
CA THR A 385 -28.30 -4.85 29.64
C THR A 385 -27.00 -4.59 28.89
N LYS A 386 -26.00 -5.47 29.03
CA LYS A 386 -24.71 -5.34 28.34
C LYS A 386 -24.82 -5.68 26.86
N ARG A 387 -25.66 -6.65 26.52
CA ARG A 387 -25.96 -6.98 25.14
C ARG A 387 -26.67 -5.82 24.45
N ASP A 388 -27.64 -5.19 25.09
CA ASP A 388 -28.37 -4.05 24.53
C ASP A 388 -27.47 -2.82 24.34
N GLU A 389 -26.59 -2.52 25.31
CA GLU A 389 -25.55 -1.48 25.17
C GLU A 389 -24.63 -1.75 23.96
N LEU A 390 -24.18 -2.99 23.80
CA LEU A 390 -23.32 -3.41 22.69
C LEU A 390 -24.06 -3.33 21.34
N VAL A 391 -25.32 -3.78 21.30
CA VAL A 391 -26.18 -3.70 20.11
C VAL A 391 -26.39 -2.25 19.71
N ASP A 392 -26.65 -1.35 20.66
CA ASP A 392 -26.82 0.07 20.36
C ASP A 392 -25.52 0.66 19.76
N TYR A 393 -24.39 0.47 20.44
CA TYR A 393 -23.09 0.96 19.99
C TYR A 393 -22.72 0.46 18.58
N LEU A 394 -22.87 -0.84 18.31
CA LEU A 394 -22.52 -1.44 17.02
C LEU A 394 -23.46 -1.04 15.89
N ASN A 395 -24.66 -0.54 16.20
CA ASN A 395 -25.63 -0.10 15.20
C ASN A 395 -25.49 1.36 14.77
N ARG A 396 -24.75 2.17 15.53
CA ARG A 396 -24.49 3.56 15.16
C ARG A 396 -23.84 3.64 13.79
N ASP A 397 -24.28 4.60 12.99
CA ASP A 397 -23.93 4.68 11.57
C ASP A 397 -22.94 5.79 11.24
N GLY A 398 -22.70 6.71 12.18
CA GLY A 398 -21.86 7.89 12.03
C GLY A 398 -22.46 8.98 11.13
N ILE A 399 -23.66 8.79 10.58
CA ILE A 399 -24.35 9.75 9.70
C ILE A 399 -25.40 10.49 10.52
N ASP A 400 -26.39 9.76 11.03
CA ASP A 400 -27.45 10.29 11.88
C ASP A 400 -27.08 10.09 13.37
N GLU A 401 -26.37 9.00 13.69
CA GLU A 401 -26.01 8.60 15.05
C GLU A 401 -24.49 8.54 15.23
N LYS A 402 -23.94 9.42 16.06
CA LYS A 402 -22.49 9.45 16.33
C LYS A 402 -22.08 8.38 17.36
N PRO A 403 -20.95 7.68 17.16
CA PRO A 403 -20.40 6.68 18.08
C PRO A 403 -20.08 7.24 19.48
#